data_AF-A0A9W5UZL8-F1
#
_entry.id   AF-A0A9W5UZL8-F1
#
_cell.length_a   1.000
_cell.length_b   1.000
_cell.length_c   1.000
_cell.angle_alpha   90.00
_cell.angle_beta   90.00
_cell.angle_gamma   90.00
#
_symmetry.space_group_name_H-M   'P 1'
#
loop_
_entity.id
_entity.type
_entity.pdbx_description
1 polymer ?
#
loop_
_entity_poly.entity_id
_entity_poly.type
_entity_poly.pdbx_seq_one_letter_code
_entity_poly.pdbx_strand_id
1 'polypeptide(L)'
;MNIYEKSHKLSDSEFKRLIGVQRETFAEMLQILRKAYAYIHQSRGRKSKLSLEEMLFVTLKYLRQYPTMKELAFEGSVAKFLNR
;
A
#
# COMPACT_ATOMS: atom_id res chain seq x y z
N MET A 1 7.32 9.81 -6.21
CA MET A 1 7.32 9.74 -4.74
C MET A 1 6.07 9.00 -4.30
N ASN A 2 6.27 7.80 -3.78
CA ASN A 2 5.24 6.84 -3.38
C ASN A 2 4.42 7.43 -2.21
N ILE A 3 3.13 7.13 -2.14
CA ILE A 3 2.23 7.63 -1.07
C ILE A 3 2.71 7.23 0.33
N TYR A 4 3.34 6.06 0.45
CA TYR A 4 4.00 5.61 1.67
C TYR A 4 5.22 6.48 2.02
N GLU A 5 6.03 6.87 1.03
CA GLU A 5 7.18 7.77 1.28
C GLU A 5 6.74 9.12 1.82
N LYS A 6 5.61 9.65 1.31
CA LYS A 6 5.01 10.89 1.82
C LYS A 6 4.53 10.73 3.26
N SER A 7 4.06 9.54 3.64
CA SER A 7 3.57 9.24 4.99
C SER A 7 4.67 9.22 6.06
N HIS A 8 5.96 9.14 5.68
CA HIS A 8 7.08 9.26 6.63
C HIS A 8 7.21 10.65 7.24
N LYS A 9 6.65 11.68 6.60
CA LYS A 9 6.64 13.05 7.13
C LYS A 9 5.54 13.31 8.15
N LEU A 10 4.61 12.35 8.32
CA LEU A 10 3.49 12.46 9.26
C LEU A 10 3.94 12.07 10.66
N SER A 11 3.37 12.71 11.67
CA SER A 11 3.42 12.21 13.05
C SER A 11 2.72 10.84 13.15
N ASP A 12 2.99 10.08 14.20
CA ASP A 12 2.39 8.74 14.36
C ASP A 12 0.87 8.78 14.54
N SER A 13 0.34 9.86 15.14
CA SER A 13 -1.10 10.08 15.25
C SER A 13 -1.74 10.34 13.89
N GLU A 14 -1.12 11.17 13.05
CA GLU A 14 -1.56 11.44 11.68
C GLU A 14 -1.42 10.21 10.80
N PHE A 15 -0.33 9.46 10.94
CA PHE A 15 -0.13 8.19 10.24
C PHE A 15 -1.25 7.21 10.59
N LYS A 16 -1.52 6.99 11.88
CA LYS A 16 -2.62 6.12 12.33
C LYS A 16 -3.97 6.62 11.82
N ARG A 17 -4.21 7.94 11.84
CA ARG A 17 -5.46 8.53 11.35
C ARG A 17 -5.64 8.30 9.85
N LEU A 18 -4.58 8.38 9.06
CA LEU A 18 -4.61 8.19 7.61
C LEU A 18 -4.69 6.70 7.22
N ILE A 19 -3.79 5.87 7.75
CA ILE A 19 -3.61 4.47 7.37
C ILE A 19 -4.61 3.55 8.08
N GLY A 20 -5.02 3.89 9.30
CA GLY A 20 -5.90 3.09 10.15
C GLY A 20 -5.20 2.15 11.13
N VAL A 21 -3.87 2.01 11.03
CA VAL A 21 -3.05 1.22 11.96
C VAL A 21 -1.83 2.02 12.42
N GLN A 22 -1.25 1.62 13.55
CA GLN A 22 0.00 2.18 14.04
C GLN A 22 1.16 1.86 13.08
N ARG A 23 2.22 2.69 13.11
CA ARG A 23 3.37 2.55 12.21
C ARG A 23 4.11 1.24 12.46
N GLU A 24 4.21 0.84 13.71
CA GLU A 24 4.80 -0.42 14.16
C GLU A 24 4.03 -1.60 13.58
N THR A 25 2.70 -1.59 13.72
CA THR A 25 1.81 -2.62 13.14
C THR A 25 1.94 -2.68 11.63
N PHE A 26 1.98 -1.53 10.95
CA PHE A 26 2.16 -1.48 9.50
C PHE A 26 3.51 -2.12 9.09
N ALA A 27 4.58 -1.82 9.82
CA ALA A 27 5.91 -2.38 9.55
C ALA A 27 5.93 -3.91 9.75
N GLU A 28 5.29 -4.43 10.80
CA GLU A 28 5.15 -5.88 11.03
C GLU A 28 4.36 -6.56 9.90
N MET A 29 3.22 -5.99 9.53
CA MET A 29 2.42 -6.48 8.40
C MET A 29 3.23 -6.52 7.11
N LEU A 30 4.02 -5.47 6.84
CA LEU A 30 4.87 -5.38 5.66
C LEU A 30 5.98 -6.44 5.68
N GLN A 31 6.58 -6.74 6.84
CA GLN A 31 7.57 -7.81 6.95
C GLN A 31 6.97 -9.18 6.65
N ILE A 32 5.79 -9.47 7.19
CA ILE A 32 5.05 -10.72 6.91
C ILE A 32 4.73 -10.81 5.42
N LEU A 33 4.22 -9.73 4.85
CA LEU A 33 3.86 -9.65 3.44
C LEU A 33 5.08 -9.86 2.53
N ARG A 34 6.24 -9.26 2.85
CA ARG A 34 7.49 -9.45 2.10
C ARG A 34 7.94 -10.90 2.07
N LYS A 35 7.89 -11.60 3.21
CA LYS A 35 8.24 -13.03 3.30
C LYS A 35 7.30 -13.88 2.45
N ALA A 36 5.99 -13.68 2.60
CA ALA A 36 4.98 -14.41 1.82
C ALA A 36 5.09 -14.12 0.32
N TYR A 37 5.28 -12.85 -0.05
CA TYR A 37 5.43 -12.43 -1.43
C TYR A 37 6.66 -13.06 -2.08
N ALA A 38 7.81 -13.04 -1.39
CA ALA A 38 9.03 -13.66 -1.85
C ALA A 38 8.84 -15.17 -2.08
N TYR A 39 8.23 -15.87 -1.12
CA TYR A 39 7.94 -17.30 -1.26
C TYR A 39 7.08 -17.63 -2.49
N ILE A 40 5.98 -16.89 -2.69
CA ILE A 40 5.03 -17.13 -3.79
C ILE A 40 5.60 -16.71 -5.16
N HIS A 41 6.48 -15.70 -5.19
CA HIS A 41 7.00 -15.12 -6.43
C HIS A 41 8.42 -15.56 -6.79
N GLN A 42 9.00 -16.53 -6.06
CA GLN A 42 10.31 -17.13 -6.39
C GLN A 42 10.40 -17.62 -7.85
N SER A 43 9.30 -18.10 -8.41
CA SER A 43 9.23 -18.71 -9.75
C SER A 43 8.37 -17.92 -10.75
N ARG A 44 7.91 -16.70 -10.41
CA ARG A 44 7.11 -15.84 -11.30
C ARG A 44 7.97 -14.78 -12.00
N GLY A 45 7.87 -14.72 -13.32
CA GLY A 45 8.68 -13.78 -14.13
C GLY A 45 8.23 -12.31 -14.08
N ARG A 46 6.93 -12.02 -13.94
CA ARG A 46 6.43 -10.63 -13.98
C ARG A 46 6.38 -10.01 -12.58
N LYS A 47 7.23 -9.01 -12.35
CA LYS A 47 7.19 -8.17 -11.15
C LYS A 47 5.96 -7.26 -11.17
N SER A 48 5.32 -7.09 -10.01
CA SER A 48 4.27 -6.10 -9.83
C SER A 48 4.81 -4.70 -10.11
N LYS A 49 3.96 -3.83 -10.67
CA LYS A 49 4.29 -2.40 -10.85
C LYS A 49 4.08 -1.58 -9.57
N LEU A 50 3.37 -2.15 -8.60
CA LEU A 50 3.18 -1.58 -7.27
C LEU A 50 4.17 -2.21 -6.29
N SER A 51 4.73 -1.38 -5.42
CA SER A 51 5.48 -1.82 -4.25
C SER A 51 4.57 -2.54 -3.23
N LEU A 52 5.16 -3.33 -2.33
CA LEU A 52 4.40 -4.03 -1.30
C LEU A 52 3.79 -3.06 -0.28
N GLU A 53 4.48 -1.95 -0.07
CA GLU A 53 4.07 -0.81 0.74
C GLU A 53 2.79 -0.18 0.15
N GLU A 54 2.76 0.08 -1.16
CA GLU A 54 1.59 0.64 -1.84
C GLU A 54 0.42 -0.34 -1.84
N MET A 55 0.68 -1.61 -2.08
CA MET A 55 -0.35 -2.64 -2.02
C MET A 55 -0.99 -2.68 -0.63
N LEU A 56 -0.18 -2.75 0.42
CA LEU A 56 -0.68 -2.78 1.79
C LEU A 56 -1.46 -1.50 2.15
N PHE A 57 -0.96 -0.33 1.75
CA PHE A 57 -1.65 0.95 1.93
C PHE A 57 -3.04 0.96 1.29
N VAL A 58 -3.12 0.60 0.00
CA VAL A 58 -4.38 0.62 -0.76
C VAL A 58 -5.36 -0.39 -0.18
N THR A 59 -4.89 -1.57 0.22
CA THR A 59 -5.73 -2.59 0.87
C THR A 59 -6.31 -2.09 2.19
N LEU A 60 -5.49 -1.52 3.08
CA LEU A 60 -5.97 -1.00 4.36
C LEU A 60 -6.97 0.15 4.17
N LYS A 61 -6.72 1.03 3.20
CA LYS A 61 -7.65 2.09 2.85
C LYS A 61 -8.98 1.55 2.33
N TYR A 62 -8.92 0.54 1.45
CA TYR A 62 -10.12 -0.13 0.94
C TYR A 62 -10.95 -0.75 2.05
N LEU A 63 -10.32 -1.50 2.97
CA LEU A 63 -11.01 -2.14 4.09
C LEU A 63 -11.69 -1.15 5.03
N ARG A 64 -11.11 0.05 5.21
CA ARG A 64 -11.64 1.04 6.15
C ARG A 64 -12.74 1.92 5.57
N GLN A 65 -12.58 2.36 4.33
CA GLN A 65 -13.42 3.41 3.74
C GLN A 65 -14.29 2.90 2.60
N TYR A 66 -14.01 1.69 2.11
CA TYR A 66 -14.64 1.08 0.95
C TYR A 66 -14.81 2.03 -0.27
N PRO A 67 -13.81 2.89 -0.60
CA PRO A 67 -13.90 3.76 -1.75
C PRO A 67 -13.84 2.94 -3.04
N THR A 68 -14.26 3.54 -4.14
CA THR A 68 -14.19 2.88 -5.44
C THR A 68 -12.73 2.63 -5.83
N MET A 69 -12.47 1.54 -6.56
CA MET A 69 -11.13 1.25 -7.07
C MET A 69 -10.59 2.39 -7.95
N LYS A 70 -11.48 3.13 -8.63
CA LYS A 70 -11.14 4.29 -9.45
C LYS A 70 -10.60 5.46 -8.61
N GLU A 71 -11.25 5.76 -7.48
CA GLU A 71 -10.77 6.79 -6.54
C GLU A 71 -9.44 6.40 -5.91
N LEU A 72 -9.29 5.15 -5.49
CA LEU A 72 -8.02 4.61 -4.98
C LEU A 72 -6.89 4.74 -6.00
N ALA A 73 -7.19 4.43 -7.27
CA ALA A 73 -6.20 4.53 -8.32
C ALA A 73 -5.78 5.97 -8.59
N PHE A 74 -6.74 6.90 -8.61
CA PHE A 74 -6.49 8.33 -8.77
C PHE A 74 -5.56 8.86 -7.67
N GLU A 75 -5.86 8.54 -6.42
CA GLU A 75 -5.12 9.06 -5.27
C GLU A 75 -3.76 8.40 -5.07
N GLY A 76 -3.68 7.08 -5.27
CA GLY A 76 -2.45 6.30 -5.09
C GLY A 76 -1.41 6.50 -6.19
N SER A 77 -1.61 7.40 -7.16
CA SER A 77 -0.82 7.47 -8.41
C SER A 77 -0.80 6.14 -9.19
N VAL A 78 -1.71 5.20 -8.88
CA VAL A 78 -1.94 3.95 -9.62
C VAL A 78 -2.71 4.23 -10.93
N ALA A 79 -3.23 5.46 -11.07
CA ALA A 79 -4.01 5.93 -12.21
C ALA A 79 -3.29 5.94 -13.57
N LYS A 80 -1.98 5.70 -13.65
CA LYS A 80 -1.34 5.39 -14.95
C LYS A 80 -1.93 4.13 -15.61
N PHE A 81 -2.76 3.35 -14.91
CA PHE A 81 -3.36 2.11 -15.40
C PHE A 81 -4.82 2.18 -15.86
N LEU A 82 -5.56 3.25 -15.61
CA LEU A 82 -6.99 3.33 -15.97
C LEU A 82 -7.30 4.22 -17.19
N ASN A 83 -6.28 4.84 -17.80
CA ASN A 83 -6.39 5.57 -19.07
C ASN A 83 -5.87 4.71 -20.24
N ARG A 84 -6.45 3.53 -20.43
CA ARG A 84 -6.37 2.76 -21.68
C ARG A 84 -7.76 2.34 -22.11
#